data_AF-A0A2P5N716-F1
#
_entry.id   AF-A0A2P5N716-F1
#
_cell.length_a   1.000
_cell.length_b   1.000
_cell.length_c   1.000
_cell.angle_alpha   90.00
_cell.angle_beta   90.00
_cell.angle_gamma   90.00
#
_symmetry.space_group_name_H-M   'P 1'
#
loop_
_entity.id
_entity.type
_entity.pdbx_description
1 polymer ?
#
loop_
_entity_poly.entity_id
_entity_poly.type
_entity_poly.pdbx_seq_one_letter_code
_entity_poly.pdbx_strand_id
1 'polypeptide(L)'
;MAAHIAPVVLHVRIYDGNININRPLHEMTEPYRYHLLVLINDKGVARLEGLDGSIEIKDRRELIRLKNYGVCRVEWRHGENEYAIDLE
;
A
#
# COMPACT_ATOMS: atom_id res chain seq x y z
N MET A 1 18.29 -13.06 -22.94
CA MET A 1 18.29 -12.84 -21.48
C MET A 1 16.88 -12.42 -21.10
N ALA A 2 16.23 -13.13 -20.17
CA ALA A 2 14.88 -12.76 -19.72
C ALA A 2 15.02 -11.90 -18.46
N ALA A 3 14.53 -10.67 -18.51
CA ALA A 3 14.46 -9.78 -17.35
C ALA A 3 13.00 -9.72 -16.87
N HIS A 4 12.77 -9.99 -15.59
CA HIS A 4 11.48 -9.77 -14.96
C HIS A 4 11.57 -8.50 -14.12
N ILE A 5 10.82 -7.47 -14.50
CA ILE A 5 10.73 -6.21 -13.75
C ILE A 5 9.52 -6.35 -12.82
N ALA A 6 9.77 -6.69 -11.56
CA ALA A 6 8.75 -6.68 -10.52
C ALA A 6 8.67 -5.28 -9.89
N PRO A 7 7.47 -4.73 -9.66
CA PRO A 7 7.33 -3.48 -8.92
C PRO A 7 7.68 -3.73 -7.45
N VAL A 8 8.93 -3.44 -7.08
CA VAL A 8 9.42 -3.55 -5.70
C VAL A 8 8.80 -2.46 -4.82
N VAL A 9 8.31 -1.37 -5.42
CA VAL A 9 7.78 -0.20 -4.71
C VAL A 9 6.44 0.23 -5.32
N LEU A 10 5.37 0.21 -4.52
CA LEU A 10 4.11 0.87 -4.87
C LEU A 10 3.96 2.16 -4.06
N HIS A 11 3.52 3.22 -4.72
CA HIS A 11 3.14 4.46 -4.06
C HIS A 11 1.62 4.54 -3.95
N VAL A 12 1.11 4.52 -2.72
CA VAL A 12 -0.32 4.48 -2.43
C VAL A 12 -0.75 5.79 -1.81
N ARG A 13 -1.83 6.38 -2.34
CA ARG A 13 -2.45 7.60 -1.81
C ARG A 13 -3.77 7.22 -1.17
N ILE A 14 -3.96 7.60 0.10
CA ILE A 14 -5.22 7.39 0.81
C ILE A 14 -6.01 8.70 0.81
N TYR A 15 -7.28 8.65 0.42
CA TYR A 15 -8.13 9.83 0.26
C TYR A 15 -9.23 9.85 1.32
N ASP A 16 -9.67 11.06 1.70
CA ASP A 16 -10.74 11.23 2.70
C ASP A 16 -12.14 10.92 2.13
N GLY A 17 -12.26 10.78 0.80
CA GLY A 17 -13.51 10.50 0.11
C GLY A 17 -13.34 9.55 -1.06
N ASN A 18 -14.46 9.31 -1.77
CA ASN A 18 -14.46 8.48 -2.96
C ASN A 18 -13.67 9.17 -4.08
N ILE A 19 -12.80 8.40 -4.74
CA ILE A 19 -12.02 8.83 -5.89
C ILE A 19 -12.42 8.06 -7.15
N ASN A 20 -12.25 8.68 -8.31
CA ASN A 20 -12.29 7.96 -9.57
C ASN A 20 -10.92 7.32 -9.83
N ILE A 21 -10.80 6.01 -9.55
CA ILE A 21 -9.55 5.25 -9.74
C ILE A 21 -9.10 5.13 -11.21
N ASN A 22 -9.99 5.42 -12.17
CA ASN A 22 -9.66 5.41 -13.59
C ASN A 22 -9.07 6.74 -14.08
N ARG A 23 -9.06 7.78 -13.22
CA ARG A 23 -8.47 9.07 -13.56
C ARG A 23 -6.93 8.97 -13.48
N PRO A 24 -6.19 9.49 -14.48
CA PRO A 24 -4.73 9.58 -14.40
C PRO A 24 -4.25 10.32 -13.14
N LEU A 25 -3.15 9.86 -12.56
CA LEU A 25 -2.64 10.38 -11.28
C LEU A 25 -2.36 11.90 -11.30
N HIS A 26 -1.88 12.42 -12.44
CA HIS A 26 -1.58 13.84 -12.60
C HIS A 26 -2.83 14.73 -12.72
N GLU A 27 -4.00 14.12 -12.93
CA GLU A 27 -5.31 14.79 -12.99
C GLU A 27 -6.11 14.64 -11.69
N MET A 28 -5.59 13.88 -10.71
CA MET A 28 -6.24 13.72 -9.41
C MET A 28 -6.04 14.99 -8.57
N THR A 29 -7.14 15.64 -8.21
CA THR A 29 -7.14 16.89 -7.41
C THR A 29 -7.80 16.72 -6.05
N GLU A 30 -8.36 15.54 -5.79
CA GLU A 30 -9.01 15.23 -4.52
C GLU A 30 -8.01 15.30 -3.36
N PRO A 31 -8.41 15.85 -2.21
CA PRO A 31 -7.55 15.90 -1.04
C PRO A 31 -7.25 14.47 -0.56
N TYR A 32 -5.95 14.18 -0.38
CA TYR A 32 -5.48 12.93 0.20
C TYR A 32 -5.03 13.16 1.65
N ARG A 33 -5.20 12.13 2.47
CA ARG A 33 -4.91 12.13 3.91
C ARG A 33 -3.44 11.85 4.21
N TYR A 34 -2.87 10.85 3.55
CA TYR A 34 -1.46 10.48 3.66
C TYR A 34 -1.01 9.58 2.50
N HIS A 35 0.31 9.47 2.34
CA HIS A 35 0.96 8.57 1.38
C HIS A 35 1.59 7.38 2.09
N LEU A 36 1.56 6.23 1.42
CA LEU A 36 2.26 5.01 1.84
C LEU A 36 3.19 4.56 0.73
N LEU A 37 4.38 4.12 1.11
CA LEU A 37 5.22 3.27 0.28
C LEU A 37 4.99 1.82 0.66
N VAL A 38 4.80 0.98 -0.34
CA VAL A 38 4.64 -0.47 -0.17
C VAL A 38 5.83 -1.15 -0.83
N LEU A 39 6.69 -1.73 -0.01
CA LEU A 39 7.85 -2.50 -0.46
C LEU A 39 7.48 -3.97 -0.52
N ILE A 40 7.44 -4.54 -1.73
CA ILE A 40 7.08 -5.94 -1.93
C ILE A 40 8.34 -6.75 -2.23
N ASN A 41 8.58 -7.79 -1.43
CA ASN A 41 9.71 -8.69 -1.65
C ASN A 41 9.30 -9.95 -2.43
N ASP A 42 10.32 -10.73 -2.80
CA ASP A 42 10.22 -11.99 -3.54
C ASP A 42 9.40 -13.08 -2.82
N LYS A 43 9.21 -12.96 -1.51
CA LYS A 43 8.37 -13.87 -0.71
C LYS A 43 6.90 -13.48 -0.69
N GLY A 44 6.51 -12.40 -1.38
CA GLY A 44 5.15 -11.87 -1.34
C GLY A 44 4.83 -11.13 -0.04
N VAL A 45 5.83 -10.67 0.71
CA VAL A 45 5.62 -9.85 1.91
C VAL A 45 5.69 -8.37 1.51
N ALA A 46 4.66 -7.63 1.86
CA ALA A 46 4.58 -6.19 1.67
C ALA A 46 4.88 -5.47 3.00
N ARG A 47 5.94 -4.66 3.02
CA ARG A 47 6.22 -3.76 4.13
C ARG A 47 5.67 -2.38 3.81
N LEU A 48 4.82 -1.85 4.70
CA LEU A 48 4.24 -0.53 4.54
C LEU A 48 5.03 0.51 5.35
N GLU A 49 5.42 1.59 4.68
CA GLU A 49 6.05 2.74 5.30
C GLU A 49 5.18 3.97 5.06
N GLY A 50 4.67 4.55 6.15
CA GLY A 50 3.95 5.81 6.10
C GLY A 50 4.91 6.97 5.90
N LEU A 51 4.70 7.76 4.85
CA LEU A 51 5.55 8.92 4.58
C LEU A 51 5.16 10.12 5.46
N ASP A 52 3.86 10.37 5.60
CA ASP A 52 3.32 11.54 6.32
C ASP A 52 2.17 11.17 7.28
N GLY A 53 2.11 9.94 7.77
CA GLY A 53 1.04 9.49 8.65
C GLY A 53 1.14 8.05 9.11
N SER A 54 0.21 7.65 9.96
CA SER A 54 0.09 6.28 10.45
C SER A 54 -1.08 5.55 9.78
N ILE A 55 -0.83 4.32 9.35
CA ILE A 55 -1.88 3.40 8.89
C ILE A 55 -2.83 3.12 10.05
N GLU A 56 -4.12 3.38 9.85
CA GLU A 56 -5.13 3.07 10.83
C GLU A 56 -5.74 1.70 10.55
N ILE A 57 -6.29 1.07 11.60
CA ILE A 57 -6.91 -0.25 11.51
C ILE A 57 -8.08 -0.25 10.51
N LYS A 58 -8.76 0.88 10.33
CA LYS A 58 -9.88 1.01 9.38
C LYS A 58 -9.44 0.85 7.91
N ASP A 59 -8.17 1.14 7.62
CA ASP A 59 -7.60 1.06 6.28
C ASP A 59 -7.21 -0.39 5.90
N ARG A 60 -7.27 -1.32 6.87
CA ARG A 60 -6.99 -2.75 6.68
C ARG A 60 -7.81 -3.38 5.55
N ARG A 61 -9.04 -2.91 5.32
CA ARG A 61 -9.89 -3.41 4.21
C ARG A 61 -9.31 -3.07 2.85
N GLU A 62 -8.68 -1.90 2.70
CA GLU A 62 -8.08 -1.49 1.43
C GLU A 62 -6.76 -2.24 1.16
N LEU A 63 -6.05 -2.66 2.22
CA LEU A 63 -4.81 -3.44 2.10
C LEU A 63 -5.02 -4.82 1.45
N ILE A 64 -6.23 -5.38 1.50
CA ILE A 64 -6.56 -6.66 0.83
C ILE A 64 -6.29 -6.58 -0.69
N ARG A 65 -6.40 -5.39 -1.29
CA ARG A 65 -6.12 -5.20 -2.73
C ARG A 65 -4.67 -5.50 -3.10
N LEU A 66 -3.74 -5.52 -2.14
CA LEU A 66 -2.34 -5.87 -2.38
C LEU A 66 -2.17 -7.30 -2.89
N LYS A 67 -3.15 -8.18 -2.65
CA LYS A 67 -3.18 -9.54 -3.23
C LYS A 67 -3.06 -9.57 -4.74
N ASN A 68 -3.60 -8.55 -5.43
CA ASN A 68 -3.51 -8.45 -6.88
C ASN A 68 -2.07 -8.27 -7.38
N TYR A 69 -1.14 -7.93 -6.49
CA TYR A 69 0.29 -7.80 -6.75
C TYR A 69 1.11 -8.99 -6.21
N GLY A 70 0.46 -10.12 -5.87
CA GLY A 70 1.13 -11.32 -5.36
C GLY A 70 1.51 -11.23 -3.87
N VAL A 71 0.97 -10.25 -3.14
CA VAL A 71 1.22 -10.11 -1.70
C VAL A 71 0.38 -11.11 -0.91
N CYS A 72 1.02 -11.91 -0.07
CA CYS A 72 0.38 -12.85 0.85
C CYS A 72 0.38 -12.36 2.30
N ARG A 73 1.28 -11.44 2.66
CA ARG A 73 1.39 -10.91 4.02
C ARG A 73 1.76 -9.44 4.00
N VAL A 74 1.17 -8.67 4.91
CA VAL A 74 1.44 -7.25 5.07
C VAL A 74 1.97 -6.98 6.46
N GLU A 75 3.05 -6.22 6.53
CA GLU A 75 3.73 -5.84 7.75
C GLU A 75 3.87 -4.32 7.81
N TRP A 76 3.62 -3.73 8.97
CA TRP A 76 3.83 -2.30 9.17
C TRP A 76 4.20 -1.98 10.61
N ARG A 77 4.77 -0.80 10.81
CA ARG A 77 5.12 -0.28 12.12
C ARG A 77 4.25 0.91 12.45
N HIS A 78 3.77 0.98 13.68
CA HIS A 78 3.10 2.15 14.24
C HIS A 78 3.66 2.45 15.63
N GLY A 79 4.40 3.56 15.74
CA GLY A 79 5.17 3.88 16.94
C GLY A 79 6.28 2.85 17.19
N GLU A 80 6.28 2.24 18.38
CA GLU A 80 7.22 1.16 18.75
C GLU A 80 6.70 -0.24 18.45
N ASN A 81 5.46 -0.36 17.96
CA ASN A 81 4.81 -1.64 17.74
C ASN A 81 4.90 -2.07 16.27
N GLU A 82 5.17 -3.36 16.06
CA GLU A 82 5.08 -4.02 14.76
C GLU A 82 3.76 -4.77 14.66
N TYR A 83 3.14 -4.67 13.48
CA TYR A 83 1.88 -5.31 13.16
C TYR A 83 2.03 -6.13 11.90
N ALA A 84 1.33 -7.26 11.84
CA ALA A 84 1.30 -8.14 10.69
C ALA A 84 -0.11 -8.66 10.45
N ILE A 85 -0.43 -8.88 9.19
CA ILE A 85 -1.66 -9.53 8.74
C ILE A 85 -1.35 -10.43 7.55
N ASP A 86 -1.81 -11.67 7.63
CA ASP A 86 -1.85 -12.56 6.47
C ASP A 86 -3.11 -12.25 5.64
N LEU A 87 -2.92 -12.08 4.33
CA LEU A 87 -4.00 -11.83 3.39
C LEU A 87 -4.55 -13.18 2.92
N GLU A 88 -5.53 -13.74 3.64
CA GLU A 88 -6.27 -14.98 3.27
C GLU A 88 -6.99 -14.88 1.94
#